data_AF-A0A7L2V360-F1
#
_entry.id   AF-A0A7L2V360-F1
#
_cell.length_a   1.000
_cell.length_b   1.000
_cell.length_c   1.000
_cell.angle_alpha   90.00
_cell.angle_beta   90.00
_cell.angle_gamma   90.00
#
_symmetry.space_group_name_H-M   'P 1'
#
loop_
_entity.id
_entity.type
_entity.pdbx_description
1 polymer ?
#
loop_
_entity_poly.entity_id
_entity_poly.type
_entity_poly.pdbx_seq_one_letter_code
_entity_poly.pdbx_strand_id
1 'polypeptide(L)'
;AGFIKSPLSQKRLAQDSVELHCEAIGNPIPEIQWWFEGNDPNETYAQLWDGARQDRVKINATYNLHSTSTIYIANLTSDDSGMYECRASNDPDRNHLSKSPKVKWIRSQANVFVIERPDIKTELKITSDKVTLTCNMSGAPSAIEGHEWKHGDKTLHTDTDPEALTSYTIDGKKEEHSGVYECVYKTTPVIKGQVNISVAPQVVAYKKSEHGNEGDTGVLVCKSPSFPLVSEWTWNKNGQRVSTPIINGSGRYIIKSSGNKTELRILKLSIEEDMGDYHCNATNAEGSGGAVVNLRVRSRLAALWPFLGIVAEVLVLVTIIFIYEKRRKPDEVLD
;
A
#
# COMPACT_ATOMS: atom_id res chain seq x y z
N ALA A 1 -20.56 -39.00 22.66
CA ALA A 1 -20.25 -37.63 22.18
C ALA A 1 -21.34 -37.17 21.21
N GLY A 2 -21.48 -35.86 20.99
CA GLY A 2 -22.31 -35.25 19.94
C GLY A 2 -21.62 -34.02 19.35
N PHE A 3 -21.88 -33.68 18.09
CA PHE A 3 -21.33 -32.46 17.48
C PHE A 3 -22.16 -31.24 17.89
N ILE A 4 -21.47 -30.18 18.30
CA ILE A 4 -22.03 -28.82 18.46
C ILE A 4 -21.94 -28.09 17.12
N LYS A 5 -20.79 -28.21 16.45
CA LYS A 5 -20.50 -27.56 15.17
C LYS A 5 -19.76 -28.53 14.27
N SER A 6 -20.32 -28.73 13.08
CA SER A 6 -19.74 -29.56 12.04
C SER A 6 -18.89 -28.71 11.08
N PRO A 7 -17.84 -29.29 10.46
CA PRO A 7 -17.14 -28.62 9.38
C PRO A 7 -18.09 -28.38 8.19
N LEU A 8 -17.82 -27.32 7.43
CA LEU A 8 -18.60 -26.94 6.26
C LEU A 8 -17.75 -27.13 4.99
N SER A 9 -18.37 -27.67 3.94
CA SER A 9 -17.74 -27.81 2.63
C SER A 9 -17.38 -26.44 2.04
N GLN A 10 -16.23 -26.36 1.38
CA GLN A 10 -15.68 -25.10 0.86
C GLN A 10 -15.10 -25.28 -0.54
N LYS A 11 -15.27 -24.25 -1.38
CA LYS A 11 -14.53 -24.09 -2.64
C LYS A 11 -13.42 -23.07 -2.43
N ARG A 12 -12.20 -23.41 -2.80
CA ARG A 12 -11.00 -22.57 -2.64
C ARG A 12 -10.15 -22.62 -3.90
N LEU A 13 -9.37 -21.58 -4.15
CA LEU A 13 -8.44 -21.59 -5.27
C LEU A 13 -7.15 -22.30 -4.87
N ALA A 14 -6.45 -22.84 -5.86
CA ALA A 14 -5.06 -23.26 -5.67
C ALA A 14 -4.24 -22.11 -5.07
N GLN A 15 -3.27 -22.46 -4.22
CA GLN A 15 -2.41 -21.54 -3.45
C GLN A 15 -3.12 -20.74 -2.34
N ASP A 16 -4.46 -20.79 -2.23
CA ASP A 16 -5.16 -20.28 -1.04
C ASP A 16 -4.90 -21.21 0.16
N SER A 17 -5.63 -20.95 1.24
CA SER A 17 -5.75 -21.82 2.40
C SER A 17 -7.21 -22.20 2.66
N VAL A 18 -7.41 -23.34 3.33
CA VAL A 18 -8.72 -23.72 3.87
C VAL A 18 -8.62 -23.91 5.38
N GLU A 19 -9.69 -23.54 6.07
CA GLU A 19 -9.87 -23.76 7.50
C GLU A 19 -11.19 -24.50 7.72
N LEU A 20 -11.13 -25.68 8.34
CA LEU A 20 -12.30 -26.44 8.74
C LEU A 20 -12.38 -26.50 10.25
N HIS A 21 -13.59 -26.35 10.78
CA HIS A 21 -13.81 -26.18 12.20
C HIS A 21 -14.81 -27.22 12.71
N CYS A 22 -14.51 -27.80 13.86
CA CYS A 22 -15.29 -28.87 14.46
C CYS A 22 -15.38 -28.70 15.98
N GLU A 23 -16.59 -28.82 16.52
CA GLU A 23 -16.84 -28.78 17.97
C GLU A 23 -17.69 -29.99 18.38
N ALA A 24 -17.29 -30.66 19.46
CA ALA A 24 -17.98 -31.82 19.99
C ALA A 24 -18.06 -31.80 21.52
N ILE A 25 -19.16 -32.31 22.04
CA ILE A 25 -19.45 -32.40 23.48
C ILE A 25 -19.60 -33.86 23.91
N GLY A 26 -19.20 -34.14 25.15
CA GLY A 26 -19.30 -35.47 25.75
C GLY A 26 -18.81 -35.44 27.19
N ASN A 27 -19.14 -36.51 27.92
CA ASN A 27 -18.57 -36.78 29.22
C ASN A 27 -17.98 -38.21 29.20
N PRO A 28 -16.65 -38.40 29.32
CA PRO A 28 -15.58 -37.37 29.35
C PRO A 28 -15.54 -36.48 28.09
N ILE A 29 -14.78 -35.37 28.14
CA ILE A 29 -14.62 -34.48 26.96
C ILE A 29 -14.03 -35.30 25.80
N PRO A 30 -14.65 -35.29 24.61
CA PRO A 30 -14.21 -36.13 23.51
C PRO A 30 -12.89 -35.65 22.90
N GLU A 31 -12.07 -36.58 22.43
CA GLU A 31 -10.91 -36.27 21.60
C GLU A 31 -11.37 -36.10 20.14
N ILE A 32 -10.85 -35.09 19.44
CA ILE A 32 -11.10 -34.86 18.01
C ILE A 32 -9.88 -35.29 17.19
N GLN A 33 -10.12 -36.00 16.10
CA GLN A 33 -9.14 -36.38 15.08
C GLN A 33 -9.65 -36.03 13.69
N TRP A 34 -8.75 -35.55 12.83
CA TRP A 34 -9.06 -35.25 11.43
C TRP A 34 -8.58 -36.37 10.53
N TRP A 35 -9.39 -36.69 9.54
CA TRP A 35 -9.11 -37.69 8.52
C TRP A 35 -9.41 -37.12 7.14
N PHE A 36 -8.72 -37.62 6.12
CA PHE A 36 -8.84 -37.19 4.75
C PHE A 36 -9.00 -38.38 3.81
N GLU A 37 -9.90 -38.20 2.86
CA GLU A 37 -10.10 -39.08 1.70
C GLU A 37 -10.00 -38.21 0.46
N GLY A 38 -8.98 -38.45 -0.38
CA GLY A 38 -8.85 -37.74 -1.64
C GLY A 38 -9.86 -38.20 -2.68
N ASN A 39 -9.86 -37.54 -3.82
CA ASN A 39 -10.73 -37.91 -4.94
C ASN A 39 -10.18 -39.08 -5.77
N ASP A 40 -8.90 -39.44 -5.62
CA ASP A 40 -8.33 -40.61 -6.28
C ASP A 40 -8.80 -41.90 -5.58
N PRO A 41 -9.45 -42.83 -6.28
CA PRO A 41 -9.96 -44.08 -5.70
C PRO A 41 -8.86 -45.00 -5.14
N ASN A 42 -7.59 -44.78 -5.50
CA ASN A 42 -6.44 -45.51 -4.94
C ASN A 42 -5.85 -44.81 -3.71
N GLU A 43 -6.27 -43.59 -3.39
CA GLU A 43 -5.76 -42.87 -2.24
C GLU A 43 -6.39 -43.43 -0.95
N THR A 44 -5.54 -43.89 -0.04
CA THR A 44 -6.00 -44.47 1.21
C THR A 44 -6.51 -43.40 2.15
N TYR A 45 -7.71 -43.63 2.70
CA TYR A 45 -8.26 -42.90 3.82
C TYR A 45 -7.25 -42.77 4.98
N ALA A 46 -6.77 -41.54 5.24
CA ALA A 46 -5.63 -41.30 6.13
C ALA A 46 -5.95 -40.31 7.23
N GLN A 47 -5.39 -40.54 8.43
CA GLN A 47 -5.45 -39.56 9.51
C GLN A 47 -4.51 -38.40 9.18
N LEU A 48 -4.97 -37.17 9.45
CA LEU A 48 -4.15 -35.96 9.38
C LEU A 48 -3.63 -35.60 10.77
N TRP A 49 -2.40 -35.12 10.84
CA TRP A 49 -1.74 -34.65 12.06
C TRP A 49 -1.06 -33.30 11.84
N ASP A 50 -0.73 -32.62 12.93
CA ASP A 50 -0.03 -31.34 12.88
C ASP A 50 1.36 -31.51 12.24
N GLY A 51 1.68 -30.68 11.24
CA GLY A 51 2.92 -30.79 10.45
C GLY A 51 2.85 -31.72 9.25
N ALA A 52 1.71 -32.38 8.99
CA ALA A 52 1.54 -33.20 7.79
C ALA A 52 1.67 -32.38 6.48
N ARG A 53 1.94 -33.08 5.37
CA ARG A 53 2.11 -32.51 4.02
C ARG A 53 3.14 -31.38 3.96
N GLN A 54 4.38 -31.65 4.38
CA GLN A 54 5.48 -30.67 4.39
C GLN A 54 5.14 -29.41 5.22
N ASP A 55 4.63 -29.62 6.44
CA ASP A 55 4.25 -28.56 7.39
C ASP A 55 3.08 -27.65 6.96
N ARG A 56 2.38 -27.95 5.86
CA ARG A 56 1.22 -27.18 5.41
C ARG A 56 -0.01 -27.36 6.28
N VAL A 57 -0.14 -28.53 6.93
CA VAL A 57 -1.26 -28.84 7.82
C VAL A 57 -0.96 -28.37 9.24
N LYS A 58 -1.86 -27.55 9.79
CA LYS A 58 -1.83 -27.12 11.19
C LYS A 58 -3.14 -27.50 11.88
N ILE A 59 -3.04 -28.17 13.03
CA ILE A 59 -4.21 -28.61 13.79
C ILE A 59 -4.16 -28.02 15.19
N ASN A 60 -5.12 -27.13 15.47
CA ASN A 60 -5.29 -26.56 16.81
C ASN A 60 -6.47 -27.23 17.48
N ALA A 61 -6.28 -27.71 18.71
CA ALA A 61 -7.34 -28.32 19.50
C ALA A 61 -7.36 -27.75 20.92
N THR A 62 -8.56 -27.56 21.47
CA THR A 62 -8.79 -27.07 22.84
C THR A 62 -9.82 -27.96 23.52
N TYR A 63 -9.55 -28.40 24.75
CA TYR A 63 -10.37 -29.34 25.50
C TYR A 63 -10.77 -28.73 26.86
N ASN A 64 -11.73 -27.80 26.81
CA ASN A 64 -12.23 -27.10 27.99
C ASN A 64 -13.59 -27.69 28.42
N LEU A 65 -14.70 -26.95 28.26
CA LEU A 65 -16.04 -27.49 28.55
C LEU A 65 -16.52 -28.49 27.48
N HIS A 66 -16.01 -28.35 26.27
CA HIS A 66 -16.22 -29.21 25.12
C HIS A 66 -14.91 -29.23 24.32
N SER A 67 -14.81 -30.15 23.36
CA SER A 67 -13.66 -30.21 22.46
C SER A 67 -13.90 -29.34 21.24
N THR A 68 -12.94 -28.50 20.92
CA THR A 68 -12.93 -27.69 19.70
C THR A 68 -11.65 -28.01 18.94
N SER A 69 -11.76 -28.22 17.64
CA SER A 69 -10.59 -28.39 16.77
C SER A 69 -10.77 -27.67 15.45
N THR A 70 -9.70 -27.03 15.02
CA THR A 70 -9.57 -26.40 13.71
C THR A 70 -8.42 -27.08 12.98
N ILE A 71 -8.67 -27.49 11.73
CA ILE A 71 -7.61 -27.86 10.78
C ILE A 71 -7.45 -26.74 9.74
N TYR A 72 -6.21 -26.30 9.57
CA TYR A 72 -5.80 -25.30 8.59
C TYR A 72 -4.81 -25.93 7.61
N ILE A 73 -5.03 -25.73 6.31
CA ILE A 73 -4.16 -26.24 5.26
C ILE A 73 -3.77 -25.05 4.38
N ALA A 74 -2.47 -24.75 4.36
CA ALA A 74 -1.91 -23.69 3.55
C ALA A 74 -1.53 -24.17 2.15
N ASN A 75 -1.46 -23.23 1.21
CA ASN A 75 -0.94 -23.43 -0.14
C ASN A 75 -1.58 -24.65 -0.83
N LEU A 76 -2.89 -24.55 -1.05
CA LEU A 76 -3.69 -25.65 -1.56
C LEU A 76 -3.25 -26.10 -2.96
N THR A 77 -3.24 -27.41 -3.18
CA THR A 77 -3.06 -28.04 -4.49
C THR A 77 -4.28 -28.88 -4.88
N SER A 78 -4.34 -29.35 -6.13
CA SER A 78 -5.39 -30.29 -6.59
C SER A 78 -5.55 -31.50 -5.67
N ASP A 79 -4.45 -31.98 -5.07
CA ASP A 79 -4.41 -33.18 -4.24
C ASP A 79 -4.91 -32.92 -2.81
N ASP A 80 -5.16 -31.66 -2.44
CA ASP A 80 -5.86 -31.31 -1.21
C ASP A 80 -7.40 -31.35 -1.40
N SER A 81 -7.88 -31.59 -2.62
CA SER A 81 -9.30 -31.75 -2.95
C SER A 81 -9.81 -33.11 -2.51
N GLY A 82 -10.86 -33.13 -1.71
CA GLY A 82 -11.40 -34.37 -1.14
C GLY A 82 -12.33 -34.15 0.05
N MET A 83 -12.65 -35.25 0.73
CA MET A 83 -13.51 -35.28 1.90
C MET A 83 -12.67 -35.27 3.18
N TYR A 84 -12.90 -34.26 4.01
CA TYR A 84 -12.31 -34.11 5.33
C TYR A 84 -13.33 -34.54 6.37
N GLU A 85 -12.94 -35.47 7.24
CA GLU A 85 -13.80 -36.02 8.28
C GLU A 85 -13.25 -35.66 9.66
N CYS A 86 -14.07 -34.95 10.44
CA CYS A 86 -13.87 -34.77 11.87
C CYS A 86 -14.44 -35.98 12.62
N ARG A 87 -13.59 -36.69 13.36
CA ARG A 87 -13.98 -37.79 14.24
C ARG A 87 -13.86 -37.38 15.68
N ALA A 88 -14.90 -37.61 16.48
CA ALA A 88 -14.86 -37.34 17.93
C ALA A 88 -15.19 -38.60 18.76
N SER A 89 -14.44 -38.86 19.83
CA SER A 89 -14.71 -39.97 20.75
C SER A 89 -14.45 -39.61 22.20
N ASN A 90 -15.42 -39.90 23.07
CA ASN A 90 -15.28 -39.84 24.52
C ASN A 90 -15.07 -41.22 25.17
N ASP A 91 -14.73 -42.23 24.37
CA ASP A 91 -14.46 -43.57 24.89
C ASP A 91 -13.12 -43.56 25.68
N PRO A 92 -13.10 -43.98 26.95
CA PRO A 92 -11.86 -44.03 27.74
C PRO A 92 -10.88 -45.09 27.21
N ASP A 93 -11.38 -46.13 26.54
CA ASP A 93 -10.57 -47.21 25.97
C ASP A 93 -10.10 -46.91 24.53
N ARG A 94 -10.34 -45.70 24.00
CA ARG A 94 -10.03 -45.36 22.58
C ARG A 94 -8.58 -45.56 22.15
N ASN A 95 -7.64 -45.50 23.10
CA ASN A 95 -6.20 -45.68 22.86
C ASN A 95 -5.69 -47.06 23.33
N HIS A 96 -6.57 -47.96 23.79
CA HIS A 96 -6.18 -49.23 24.40
C HIS A 96 -6.04 -50.34 23.34
N LEU A 97 -4.83 -50.50 22.81
CA LEU A 97 -4.49 -51.45 21.73
C LEU A 97 -4.78 -52.93 22.06
N SER A 98 -4.96 -53.29 23.34
CA SER A 98 -5.18 -54.65 23.82
C SER A 98 -6.65 -55.07 23.91
N LYS A 99 -7.60 -54.14 23.72
CA LYS A 99 -9.04 -54.41 23.79
C LYS A 99 -9.62 -54.45 22.37
N SER A 100 -10.64 -55.29 22.16
CA SER A 100 -11.36 -55.31 20.89
C SER A 100 -11.86 -53.90 20.55
N PRO A 101 -11.72 -53.42 19.30
CA PRO A 101 -12.03 -52.04 18.91
C PRO A 101 -13.54 -51.83 18.87
N LYS A 102 -14.16 -51.67 20.05
CA LYS A 102 -15.53 -51.19 20.21
C LYS A 102 -15.57 -49.67 20.39
N VAL A 103 -14.50 -48.98 20.01
CA VAL A 103 -14.35 -47.54 20.14
C VAL A 103 -15.43 -46.86 19.31
N LYS A 104 -16.34 -46.15 19.98
CA LYS A 104 -17.41 -45.41 19.31
C LYS A 104 -16.89 -44.03 18.90
N TRP A 105 -16.76 -43.82 17.60
CA TRP A 105 -16.47 -42.52 16.98
C TRP A 105 -17.75 -41.96 16.36
N ILE A 106 -18.08 -40.71 16.66
CA ILE A 106 -19.01 -39.93 15.84
C ILE A 106 -18.22 -39.23 14.74
N ARG A 107 -18.84 -39.04 13.57
CA ARG A 107 -18.17 -38.54 12.35
C ARG A 107 -18.98 -37.40 11.73
N SER A 108 -18.28 -36.39 11.26
CA SER A 108 -18.86 -35.27 10.51
C SER A 108 -17.92 -34.90 9.36
N GLN A 109 -18.47 -34.73 8.16
CA GLN A 109 -17.71 -34.64 6.91
C GLN A 109 -17.91 -33.30 6.22
N ALA A 110 -16.87 -32.82 5.54
CA ALA A 110 -16.89 -31.64 4.68
C ALA A 110 -16.03 -31.87 3.44
N ASN A 111 -16.52 -31.47 2.28
CA ASN A 111 -15.76 -31.54 1.03
C ASN A 111 -15.04 -30.23 0.77
N VAL A 112 -13.74 -30.32 0.49
CA VAL A 112 -12.95 -29.19 -0.01
C VAL A 112 -12.71 -29.41 -1.50
N PHE A 113 -13.13 -28.44 -2.30
CA PHE A 113 -12.86 -28.42 -3.73
C PHE A 113 -11.80 -27.36 -4.01
N VAL A 114 -10.61 -27.81 -4.41
CA VAL A 114 -9.54 -26.92 -4.86
C VAL A 114 -9.69 -26.71 -6.36
N ILE A 115 -9.82 -25.44 -6.75
CA ILE A 115 -10.03 -25.03 -8.13
C ILE A 115 -8.77 -24.33 -8.62
N GLU A 116 -8.24 -24.75 -9.76
CA GLU A 116 -7.12 -24.06 -10.40
C GLU A 116 -7.48 -22.62 -10.75
N ARG A 117 -6.52 -21.71 -10.60
CA ARG A 117 -6.77 -20.30 -10.90
C ARG A 117 -6.94 -20.13 -12.42
N PRO A 118 -8.05 -19.51 -12.86
CA PRO A 118 -8.24 -19.23 -14.28
C PRO A 118 -7.21 -18.20 -14.76
N ASP A 119 -6.73 -18.36 -16.00
CA ASP A 119 -5.91 -17.33 -16.65
C ASP A 119 -6.79 -16.16 -17.09
N ILE A 120 -6.33 -14.93 -16.81
CA ILE A 120 -7.02 -13.69 -17.15
C ILE A 120 -6.12 -12.88 -18.06
N LYS A 121 -6.53 -12.76 -19.32
CA LYS A 121 -5.82 -11.93 -20.30
C LYS A 121 -6.31 -10.50 -20.18
N THR A 122 -5.36 -9.57 -20.03
CA THR A 122 -5.65 -8.16 -19.85
C THR A 122 -5.11 -7.34 -21.02
N GLU A 123 -5.87 -6.36 -21.47
CA GLU A 123 -5.47 -5.44 -22.53
C GLU A 123 -5.72 -3.98 -22.11
N LEU A 124 -4.81 -3.09 -22.52
CA LEU A 124 -4.89 -1.66 -22.34
C LEU A 124 -4.94 -0.98 -23.71
N LYS A 125 -6.07 -0.35 -24.04
CA LYS A 125 -6.24 0.41 -25.28
C LYS A 125 -6.33 1.90 -24.99
N ILE A 126 -5.51 2.69 -25.68
CA ILE A 126 -5.43 4.14 -25.49
C ILE A 126 -5.83 4.84 -26.79
N THR A 127 -6.73 5.79 -26.66
CA THR A 127 -7.06 6.78 -27.71
C THR A 127 -6.72 8.18 -27.18
N SER A 128 -6.89 9.25 -27.98
CA SER A 128 -6.43 10.59 -27.60
C SER A 128 -6.90 11.05 -26.22
N ASP A 129 -8.15 10.73 -25.87
CA ASP A 129 -8.81 11.21 -24.65
C ASP A 129 -9.58 10.11 -23.91
N LYS A 130 -9.27 8.83 -24.21
CA LYS A 130 -9.87 7.69 -23.50
C LYS A 130 -8.91 6.54 -23.31
N VAL A 131 -9.02 5.90 -22.16
CA VAL A 131 -8.30 4.69 -21.79
C VAL A 131 -9.31 3.58 -21.55
N THR A 132 -9.21 2.49 -22.29
CA THR A 132 -10.07 1.31 -22.13
C THR A 132 -9.25 0.15 -21.57
N LEU A 133 -9.70 -0.38 -20.44
CA LEU A 133 -9.18 -1.56 -19.77
C LEU A 133 -10.06 -2.75 -20.12
N THR A 134 -9.46 -3.88 -20.46
CA THR A 134 -10.20 -5.10 -20.82
C THR A 134 -9.63 -6.29 -20.05
N CYS A 135 -10.51 -7.13 -19.52
CA CYS A 135 -10.18 -8.42 -18.93
C CYS A 135 -10.98 -9.53 -19.62
N ASN A 136 -10.31 -10.65 -19.91
CA ASN A 136 -10.95 -11.85 -20.45
C ASN A 136 -10.50 -13.08 -19.66
N MET A 137 -11.43 -13.71 -18.94
CA MET A 137 -11.17 -14.88 -18.10
C MET A 137 -11.36 -16.19 -18.89
N SER A 138 -10.40 -17.10 -18.77
CA SER A 138 -10.52 -18.45 -19.31
C SER A 138 -11.00 -19.44 -18.24
N GLY A 139 -11.95 -20.32 -18.59
CA GLY A 139 -12.36 -21.41 -17.69
C GLY A 139 -12.95 -20.97 -16.36
N ALA A 140 -14.09 -20.26 -16.39
CA ALA A 140 -14.75 -19.77 -15.17
C ALA A 140 -15.07 -20.92 -14.18
N PRO A 141 -14.76 -20.75 -12.87
CA PRO A 141 -14.97 -21.79 -11.86
C PRO A 141 -16.45 -22.00 -11.48
N SER A 142 -17.29 -21.00 -11.78
CA SER A 142 -18.75 -21.00 -11.60
C SER A 142 -19.38 -20.05 -12.62
N ALA A 143 -20.73 -19.98 -12.64
CA ALA A 143 -21.41 -18.91 -13.35
C ALA A 143 -20.91 -17.54 -12.88
N ILE A 144 -20.73 -16.62 -13.83
CA ILE A 144 -20.35 -15.23 -13.58
C ILE A 144 -21.66 -14.47 -13.36
N GLU A 145 -21.81 -13.87 -12.18
CA GLU A 145 -23.01 -13.09 -11.82
C GLU A 145 -22.86 -11.60 -12.13
N GLY A 146 -21.70 -11.19 -12.64
CA GLY A 146 -21.35 -9.81 -12.96
C GLY A 146 -19.90 -9.48 -12.68
N HIS A 147 -19.53 -8.24 -12.97
CA HIS A 147 -18.18 -7.73 -12.79
C HIS A 147 -18.16 -6.51 -11.86
N GLU A 148 -17.01 -6.28 -11.24
CA GLU A 148 -16.68 -5.02 -10.59
C GLU A 148 -15.31 -4.54 -11.03
N TRP A 149 -15.23 -3.30 -11.50
CA TRP A 149 -13.96 -2.63 -11.76
C TRP A 149 -13.58 -1.79 -10.55
N LYS A 150 -12.36 -1.98 -10.05
CA LYS A 150 -11.85 -1.29 -8.86
C LYS A 150 -10.51 -0.61 -9.14
N HIS A 151 -10.25 0.47 -8.43
CA HIS A 151 -8.94 1.10 -8.35
C HIS A 151 -8.65 1.39 -6.88
N GLY A 152 -7.71 0.63 -6.31
CA GLY A 152 -7.56 0.53 -4.86
C GLY A 152 -8.85 0.07 -4.20
N ASP A 153 -9.28 0.74 -3.13
CA ASP A 153 -10.51 0.39 -2.41
C ASP A 153 -11.79 0.87 -3.11
N LYS A 154 -11.67 1.74 -4.12
CA LYS A 154 -12.83 2.35 -4.78
C LYS A 154 -13.38 1.46 -5.89
N THR A 155 -14.65 1.11 -5.78
CA THR A 155 -15.41 0.52 -6.90
C THR A 155 -15.78 1.61 -7.89
N LEU A 156 -15.34 1.45 -9.14
CA LEU A 156 -15.53 2.39 -10.24
C LEU A 156 -16.77 2.05 -11.07
N HIS A 157 -17.01 0.75 -11.27
CA HIS A 157 -18.12 0.24 -12.04
C HIS A 157 -18.55 -1.13 -11.53
N THR A 158 -19.85 -1.42 -11.62
CA THR A 158 -20.44 -2.72 -11.29
C THR A 158 -21.54 -3.02 -12.29
N ASP A 159 -21.55 -4.26 -12.77
CA ASP A 159 -22.57 -4.79 -13.65
C ASP A 159 -23.04 -6.18 -13.19
N THR A 160 -23.95 -6.77 -13.98
CA THR A 160 -24.47 -8.13 -13.82
C THR A 160 -24.33 -8.92 -15.13
N ASP A 161 -23.32 -8.58 -15.93
CA ASP A 161 -23.05 -9.25 -17.21
C ASP A 161 -22.44 -10.65 -16.94
N PRO A 162 -22.99 -11.75 -17.48
CA PRO A 162 -22.45 -13.08 -17.29
C PRO A 162 -21.29 -13.44 -18.24
N GLU A 163 -20.86 -12.53 -19.13
CA GLU A 163 -19.76 -12.80 -20.06
C GLU A 163 -18.40 -12.94 -19.37
N ALA A 164 -17.48 -13.68 -19.98
CA ALA A 164 -16.10 -13.79 -19.48
C ALA A 164 -15.23 -12.56 -19.83
N LEU A 165 -15.67 -11.79 -20.82
CA LEU A 165 -15.04 -10.56 -21.28
C LEU A 165 -15.72 -9.37 -20.60
N THR A 166 -14.94 -8.51 -19.96
CA THR A 166 -15.42 -7.24 -19.41
C THR A 166 -14.47 -6.11 -19.79
N SER A 167 -15.01 -4.90 -19.92
CA SER A 167 -14.21 -3.71 -20.21
C SER A 167 -14.69 -2.50 -19.42
N TYR A 168 -13.76 -1.59 -19.12
CA TYR A 168 -14.02 -0.34 -18.45
C TYR A 168 -13.29 0.79 -19.17
N THR A 169 -14.03 1.84 -19.54
CA THR A 169 -13.48 3.00 -20.24
C THR A 169 -13.45 4.22 -19.34
N ILE A 170 -12.30 4.88 -19.31
CA ILE A 170 -12.01 6.07 -18.53
C ILE A 170 -11.80 7.22 -19.51
N ASP A 171 -12.51 8.33 -19.31
CA ASP A 171 -12.27 9.55 -20.07
C ASP A 171 -11.04 10.29 -19.50
N GLY A 172 -10.23 10.87 -20.38
CA GLY A 172 -9.00 11.57 -20.03
C GLY A 172 -7.75 10.87 -20.53
N LYS A 173 -6.61 11.47 -20.20
CA LYS A 173 -5.31 11.01 -20.71
C LYS A 173 -4.74 9.90 -19.84
N LYS A 174 -3.92 9.03 -20.43
CA LYS A 174 -3.28 7.89 -19.73
C LYS A 174 -2.53 8.34 -18.46
N GLU A 175 -1.85 9.47 -18.55
CA GLU A 175 -1.01 10.06 -17.51
C GLU A 175 -1.78 10.42 -16.24
N GLU A 176 -3.09 10.68 -16.36
CA GLU A 176 -3.96 11.07 -15.25
C GLU A 176 -4.48 9.85 -14.47
N HIS A 177 -4.42 8.67 -15.07
CA HIS A 177 -5.06 7.45 -14.59
C HIS A 177 -4.06 6.34 -14.25
N SER A 178 -2.80 6.68 -13.99
CA SER A 178 -1.80 5.65 -13.66
C SER A 178 -2.15 4.92 -12.37
N GLY A 179 -1.94 3.60 -12.35
CA GLY A 179 -2.29 2.79 -11.19
C GLY A 179 -2.54 1.32 -11.54
N VAL A 180 -2.89 0.56 -10.50
CA VAL A 180 -3.32 -0.84 -10.61
C VAL A 180 -4.83 -0.86 -10.53
N TYR A 181 -5.46 -1.36 -11.59
CA TYR A 181 -6.90 -1.56 -11.69
C TYR A 181 -7.20 -3.04 -11.56
N GLU A 182 -8.31 -3.36 -10.89
CA GLU A 182 -8.74 -4.73 -10.69
C GLU A 182 -10.08 -4.96 -11.37
N CYS A 183 -10.18 -6.03 -12.15
CA CYS A 183 -11.44 -6.57 -12.64
C CYS A 183 -11.81 -7.75 -11.74
N VAL A 184 -12.95 -7.65 -11.06
CA VAL A 184 -13.44 -8.65 -10.10
C VAL A 184 -14.62 -9.37 -10.73
N TYR A 185 -14.49 -10.67 -10.93
CA TYR A 185 -15.55 -11.54 -11.43
C TYR A 185 -16.34 -12.10 -10.24
N LYS A 186 -17.65 -11.84 -10.21
CA LYS A 186 -18.58 -12.36 -9.19
C LYS A 186 -18.85 -13.84 -9.45
N THR A 187 -17.89 -14.65 -9.04
CA THR A 187 -17.90 -16.12 -9.11
C THR A 187 -17.72 -16.68 -7.70
N THR A 188 -17.90 -17.99 -7.54
CA THR A 188 -17.69 -18.69 -6.27
C THR A 188 -16.61 -19.76 -6.42
N PRO A 189 -15.37 -19.52 -5.94
CA PRO A 189 -14.88 -18.33 -5.23
C PRO A 189 -14.66 -17.12 -6.17
N VAL A 190 -14.57 -15.92 -5.60
CA VAL A 190 -14.37 -14.68 -6.34
C VAL A 190 -13.01 -14.67 -7.04
N ILE A 191 -13.00 -14.35 -8.32
CA ILE A 191 -11.78 -14.24 -9.15
C ILE A 191 -11.45 -12.76 -9.40
N LYS A 192 -10.16 -12.43 -9.40
CA LYS A 192 -9.66 -11.08 -9.65
C LYS A 192 -8.55 -11.11 -10.70
N GLY A 193 -8.61 -10.18 -11.66
CA GLY A 193 -7.52 -9.86 -12.58
C GLY A 193 -6.98 -8.45 -12.34
N GLN A 194 -5.74 -8.19 -12.73
CA GLN A 194 -5.07 -6.90 -12.56
C GLN A 194 -4.65 -6.31 -13.91
N VAL A 195 -5.06 -5.07 -14.17
CA VAL A 195 -4.65 -4.28 -15.33
C VAL A 195 -3.84 -3.08 -14.85
N ASN A 196 -2.61 -2.97 -15.34
CA ASN A 196 -1.70 -1.90 -14.93
C ASN A 196 -1.66 -0.78 -15.94
N ILE A 197 -1.92 0.46 -15.50
CA ILE A 197 -1.69 1.67 -16.29
C ILE A 197 -0.34 2.25 -15.87
N SER A 198 0.70 1.92 -16.64
CA SER A 198 2.08 2.36 -16.38
C SER A 198 2.41 3.66 -17.11
N VAL A 199 3.00 4.63 -16.40
CA VAL A 199 3.42 5.93 -16.95
C VAL A 199 4.76 6.39 -16.35
N ALA A 200 5.50 7.22 -17.08
CA ALA A 200 6.69 7.88 -16.56
C ALA A 200 6.32 8.85 -15.40
N PRO A 201 7.23 9.13 -14.46
CA PRO A 201 6.93 9.91 -13.26
C PRO A 201 6.39 11.31 -13.58
N GLN A 202 5.19 11.62 -13.11
CA GLN A 202 4.58 12.95 -13.21
C GLN A 202 4.97 13.78 -11.98
N VAL A 203 6.21 14.28 -11.99
CA VAL A 203 6.77 15.00 -10.84
C VAL A 203 6.13 16.38 -10.69
N VAL A 204 5.71 16.69 -9.47
CA VAL A 204 5.20 17.99 -9.05
C VAL A 204 5.94 18.51 -7.82
N ALA A 205 6.26 19.80 -7.85
CA ALA A 205 6.77 20.51 -6.69
C ALA A 205 5.64 20.74 -5.67
N TYR A 206 5.89 20.47 -4.37
CA TYR A 206 4.90 20.73 -3.33
C TYR A 206 4.56 22.22 -3.22
N LYS A 207 5.58 23.08 -3.33
CA LYS A 207 5.42 24.51 -3.61
C LYS A 207 6.34 24.90 -4.74
N LYS A 208 5.85 25.75 -5.65
CA LYS A 208 6.66 26.27 -6.77
C LYS A 208 7.77 27.20 -6.30
N SER A 209 7.56 27.93 -5.20
CA SER A 209 8.55 28.81 -4.60
C SER A 209 8.57 28.67 -3.08
N GLU A 210 9.74 28.35 -2.54
CA GLU A 210 9.99 28.26 -1.09
C GLU A 210 10.81 29.45 -0.62
N HIS A 211 10.56 29.87 0.62
CA HIS A 211 11.21 31.03 1.23
C HIS A 211 11.90 30.61 2.53
N GLY A 212 13.13 31.05 2.73
CA GLY A 212 13.86 30.89 3.99
C GLY A 212 14.64 32.15 4.34
N ASN A 213 15.00 32.32 5.61
CA ASN A 213 15.94 33.36 5.99
C ASN A 213 17.37 32.81 5.98
N GLU A 214 18.32 33.71 5.79
CA GLU A 214 19.74 33.42 5.90
C GLU A 214 20.07 32.80 7.26
N GLY A 215 20.79 31.68 7.23
CA GLY A 215 21.13 30.86 8.39
C GLY A 215 20.09 29.80 8.78
N ASP A 216 18.86 29.86 8.27
CA ASP A 216 17.83 28.84 8.52
C ASP A 216 18.10 27.55 7.74
N THR A 217 17.25 26.54 7.92
CA THR A 217 17.24 25.33 7.08
C THR A 217 16.15 25.43 6.03
N GLY A 218 16.53 25.45 4.75
CA GLY A 218 15.61 25.37 3.63
C GLY A 218 15.14 23.94 3.42
N VAL A 219 13.86 23.75 3.07
CA VAL A 219 13.28 22.43 2.80
C VAL A 219 12.49 22.50 1.49
N LEU A 220 12.96 21.76 0.48
CA LEU A 220 12.33 21.65 -0.83
C LEU A 220 11.74 20.25 -0.98
N VAL A 221 10.52 20.16 -1.52
CA VAL A 221 9.77 18.90 -1.58
C VAL A 221 9.18 18.69 -2.96
N CYS A 222 9.40 17.51 -3.53
CA CYS A 222 8.74 17.05 -4.74
C CYS A 222 8.00 15.73 -4.50
N LYS A 223 6.94 15.52 -5.27
CA LYS A 223 6.12 14.31 -5.24
C LYS A 223 5.81 13.84 -6.65
N SER A 224 5.60 12.54 -6.84
CA SER A 224 5.19 11.96 -8.13
C SER A 224 4.22 10.79 -7.89
N PRO A 225 2.91 10.94 -8.16
CA PRO A 225 1.96 9.85 -8.11
C PRO A 225 2.01 9.07 -9.42
N SER A 226 3.01 8.20 -9.59
CA SER A 226 3.17 7.37 -10.78
C SER A 226 3.15 5.89 -10.45
N PHE A 227 2.62 5.10 -11.38
CA PHE A 227 2.79 3.65 -11.41
C PHE A 227 3.65 3.25 -12.63
N PRO A 228 4.66 2.37 -12.49
CA PRO A 228 5.23 1.87 -11.24
C PRO A 228 5.78 2.99 -10.35
N LEU A 229 5.95 2.68 -9.06
CA LEU A 229 6.52 3.63 -8.10
C LEU A 229 7.93 4.05 -8.53
N VAL A 230 8.28 5.29 -8.17
CA VAL A 230 9.60 5.87 -8.45
C VAL A 230 10.69 5.00 -7.81
N SER A 231 11.66 4.56 -8.61
CA SER A 231 12.81 3.78 -8.16
C SER A 231 14.00 4.66 -7.77
N GLU A 232 14.13 5.84 -8.38
CA GLU A 232 15.25 6.75 -8.11
C GLU A 232 14.80 8.22 -8.11
N TRP A 233 15.37 9.00 -7.20
CA TRP A 233 15.23 10.46 -7.14
C TRP A 233 16.59 11.14 -7.23
N THR A 234 16.68 12.18 -8.04
CA THR A 234 17.86 13.03 -8.14
C THR A 234 17.48 14.50 -7.94
N TRP A 235 18.40 15.25 -7.34
CA TRP A 235 18.28 16.70 -7.14
C TRP A 235 19.45 17.39 -7.79
N ASN A 236 19.17 18.42 -8.59
CA ASN A 236 20.18 19.24 -9.23
C ASN A 236 19.91 20.72 -8.93
N LYS A 237 20.95 21.48 -8.63
CA LYS A 237 20.84 22.94 -8.59
C LYS A 237 21.13 23.48 -9.99
N ASN A 238 20.19 24.23 -10.55
CA ASN A 238 20.40 24.86 -11.84
C ASN A 238 21.25 26.14 -11.65
N GLY A 239 22.48 26.14 -12.16
CA GLY A 239 23.30 27.34 -12.26
C GLY A 239 23.07 28.05 -13.60
N GLN A 240 23.54 29.30 -13.73
CA GLN A 240 23.41 30.09 -14.97
C GLN A 240 24.00 29.44 -16.23
N ARG A 241 24.88 28.43 -16.10
CA ARG A 241 25.54 27.76 -17.24
C ARG A 241 25.59 26.22 -17.14
N VAL A 242 25.55 25.66 -15.94
CA VAL A 242 25.68 24.21 -15.71
C VAL A 242 24.74 23.80 -14.57
N SER A 243 24.00 22.71 -14.79
CA SER A 243 23.23 22.03 -13.75
C SER A 243 24.17 21.17 -12.91
N THR A 244 24.19 21.40 -11.60
CA THR A 244 25.11 20.71 -10.67
C THR A 244 24.35 19.66 -9.86
N PRO A 245 24.79 18.39 -9.85
CA PRO A 245 24.13 17.36 -9.06
C PRO A 245 24.36 17.60 -7.58
N ILE A 246 23.28 17.47 -6.79
CA ILE A 246 23.33 17.60 -5.34
C ILE A 246 23.49 16.20 -4.74
N ILE A 247 24.64 15.97 -4.12
CA ILE A 247 25.00 14.68 -3.55
C ILE A 247 24.55 14.65 -2.08
N ASN A 248 23.82 13.60 -1.70
CA ASN A 248 23.36 13.40 -0.33
C ASN A 248 24.54 13.25 0.64
N GLY A 249 24.50 13.96 1.77
CA GLY A 249 25.58 13.92 2.77
C GLY A 249 26.82 14.72 2.40
N SER A 250 26.81 15.45 1.27
CA SER A 250 27.85 16.43 0.92
C SER A 250 27.68 17.72 1.73
N GLY A 251 28.12 17.69 2.99
CA GLY A 251 28.16 18.85 3.88
C GLY A 251 26.77 19.36 4.29
N ARG A 252 26.28 20.42 3.63
CA ARG A 252 25.05 21.15 4.02
C ARG A 252 23.76 20.56 3.43
N TYR A 253 23.87 19.60 2.51
CA TYR A 253 22.73 19.00 1.81
C TYR A 253 22.32 17.63 2.39
N ILE A 254 21.05 17.49 2.73
CA ILE A 254 20.46 16.23 3.22
C ILE A 254 19.25 15.88 2.33
N ILE A 255 19.32 14.75 1.63
CA ILE A 255 18.24 14.25 0.79
C ILE A 255 17.57 13.07 1.49
N LYS A 256 16.24 13.14 1.62
CA LYS A 256 15.40 12.04 2.09
C LYS A 256 14.37 11.70 1.02
N SER A 257 14.47 10.52 0.45
CA SER A 257 13.56 10.03 -0.57
C SER A 257 12.81 8.81 -0.04
N SER A 258 11.51 8.76 -0.27
CA SER A 258 10.61 7.70 0.18
C SER A 258 9.53 7.49 -0.89
N GLY A 259 9.71 6.47 -1.73
CA GLY A 259 8.76 6.11 -2.79
C GLY A 259 8.38 7.32 -3.65
N ASN A 260 7.14 7.78 -3.50
CA ASN A 260 6.57 8.87 -4.29
C ASN A 260 6.97 10.30 -3.84
N LYS A 261 7.80 10.47 -2.82
CA LYS A 261 8.20 11.78 -2.28
C LYS A 261 9.72 11.87 -2.13
N THR A 262 10.28 13.04 -2.46
CA THR A 262 11.66 13.40 -2.13
C THR A 262 11.71 14.75 -1.43
N GLU A 263 12.63 14.89 -0.49
CA GLU A 263 12.84 16.08 0.31
C GLU A 263 14.32 16.43 0.34
N LEU A 264 14.67 17.62 -0.12
CA LEU A 264 16.00 18.20 -0.04
C LEU A 264 16.03 19.23 1.09
N ARG A 265 16.90 19.03 2.07
CA ARG A 265 17.19 20.00 3.13
C ARG A 265 18.54 20.65 2.90
N ILE A 266 18.57 21.97 3.02
CA ILE A 266 19.76 22.80 2.86
C ILE A 266 20.01 23.51 4.17
N LEU A 267 21.07 23.14 4.88
CA LEU A 267 21.41 23.69 6.19
C LEU A 267 22.11 25.06 6.04
N LYS A 268 21.83 25.98 6.97
CA LYS A 268 22.48 27.30 7.06
C LYS A 268 22.41 28.06 5.72
N LEU A 269 21.21 28.42 5.30
CA LEU A 269 20.97 29.07 4.01
C LEU A 269 21.85 30.30 3.80
N SER A 270 22.45 30.40 2.60
CA SER A 270 23.21 31.54 2.11
C SER A 270 22.47 32.22 0.96
N ILE A 271 22.37 33.54 0.98
CA ILE A 271 21.72 34.31 -0.09
C ILE A 271 22.49 34.16 -1.40
N GLU A 272 23.82 34.12 -1.33
CA GLU A 272 24.69 34.06 -2.50
C GLU A 272 24.76 32.64 -3.09
N GLU A 273 24.86 31.63 -2.21
CA GLU A 273 25.13 30.25 -2.64
C GLU A 273 23.88 29.42 -2.88
N ASP A 274 22.77 29.67 -2.19
CA ASP A 274 21.62 28.75 -2.17
C ASP A 274 20.39 29.31 -2.90
N MET A 275 20.29 30.61 -3.12
CA MET A 275 19.20 31.17 -3.91
C MET A 275 19.23 30.62 -5.35
N GLY A 276 18.06 30.30 -5.90
CA GLY A 276 17.92 29.84 -7.29
C GLY A 276 16.96 28.66 -7.47
N ASP A 277 17.04 28.04 -8.65
CA ASP A 277 16.16 26.96 -9.06
C ASP A 277 16.77 25.58 -8.80
N TYR A 278 15.96 24.73 -8.18
CA TYR A 278 16.31 23.35 -7.87
C TYR A 278 15.41 22.41 -8.66
N HIS A 279 16.02 21.50 -9.41
CA HIS A 279 15.33 20.48 -10.18
C HIS A 279 15.31 19.17 -9.40
N CYS A 280 14.13 18.59 -9.27
CA CYS A 280 13.93 17.26 -8.75
C CYS A 280 13.48 16.36 -9.88
N ASN A 281 14.26 15.31 -10.18
CA ASN A 281 13.90 14.33 -11.20
C ASN A 281 13.61 12.99 -10.54
N ALA A 282 12.59 12.32 -11.04
CA ALA A 282 12.21 10.96 -10.65
C ALA A 282 12.32 10.05 -11.86
N THR A 283 12.75 8.81 -11.61
CA THR A 283 12.84 7.76 -12.62
C THR A 283 12.07 6.52 -12.16
N ASN A 284 11.36 5.87 -13.09
CA ASN A 284 10.80 4.54 -12.93
C ASN A 284 11.05 3.71 -14.21
N ALA A 285 10.48 2.51 -14.30
CA ALA A 285 10.65 1.63 -15.46
C ALA A 285 10.14 2.22 -16.79
N GLU A 286 9.23 3.20 -16.75
CA GLU A 286 8.63 3.84 -17.93
C GLU A 286 9.39 5.09 -18.38
N GLY A 287 10.36 5.57 -17.60
CA GLY A 287 11.20 6.71 -17.93
C GLY A 287 11.37 7.67 -16.77
N SER A 288 11.57 8.95 -17.10
CA SER A 288 11.88 10.00 -16.13
C SER A 288 11.00 11.24 -16.31
N GLY A 289 10.69 11.91 -15.21
CA GLY A 289 10.08 13.24 -15.21
C GLY A 289 10.69 14.12 -14.14
N GLY A 290 10.42 15.42 -14.19
CA GLY A 290 11.01 16.37 -13.25
C GLY A 290 10.21 17.64 -13.06
N ALA A 291 10.43 18.28 -11.91
CA ALA A 291 9.86 19.58 -11.59
C ALA A 291 10.91 20.54 -11.05
N VAL A 292 10.58 21.82 -11.06
CA VAL A 292 11.45 22.91 -10.59
C VAL A 292 10.85 23.55 -9.34
N VAL A 293 11.70 23.79 -8.35
CA VAL A 293 11.39 24.53 -7.13
C VAL A 293 12.31 25.74 -7.03
N ASN A 294 11.74 26.95 -6.96
CA ASN A 294 12.50 28.18 -6.77
C ASN A 294 12.72 28.47 -5.28
N LEU A 295 13.97 28.52 -4.82
CA LEU A 295 14.32 28.88 -3.45
C LEU A 295 14.71 30.36 -3.35
N ARG A 296 14.03 31.09 -2.48
CA ARG A 296 14.30 32.50 -2.17
C ARG A 296 14.82 32.62 -0.74
N VAL A 297 15.97 33.28 -0.60
CA VAL A 297 16.60 33.51 0.70
C VAL A 297 16.54 35.00 1.04
N ARG A 298 16.09 35.34 2.25
CA ARG A 298 16.05 36.72 2.76
C ARG A 298 17.16 36.95 3.76
N SER A 299 17.76 38.14 3.76
CA SER A 299 18.77 38.48 4.77
C SER A 299 18.17 38.51 6.17
N ARG A 300 18.92 37.99 7.14
CA ARG A 300 18.55 38.03 8.56
C ARG A 300 18.43 39.46 9.08
N LEU A 301 19.20 40.38 8.49
CA LEU A 301 19.21 41.79 8.86
C LEU A 301 18.27 42.63 7.99
N ALA A 302 17.50 42.03 7.08
CA ALA A 302 16.59 42.77 6.18
C ALA A 302 15.64 43.69 6.95
N ALA A 303 15.15 43.24 8.11
CA ALA A 303 14.26 44.04 8.97
C ALA A 303 14.99 45.16 9.73
N LEU A 304 16.32 45.09 9.90
CA LEU A 304 17.13 46.09 10.60
C LEU A 304 17.32 47.37 9.78
N TRP A 305 17.45 47.25 8.45
CA TRP A 305 17.71 48.38 7.57
C TRP A 305 16.64 49.48 7.61
N PRO A 306 15.33 49.16 7.62
CA PRO A 306 14.27 50.16 7.85
C PRO A 306 14.43 50.88 9.20
N PHE A 307 14.75 50.16 10.29
CA PHE A 307 14.97 50.79 11.60
C PHE A 307 16.18 51.71 11.62
N LEU A 308 17.29 51.29 11.00
CA LEU A 308 18.47 52.15 10.86
C LEU A 308 18.16 53.40 10.03
N GLY A 309 17.34 53.27 8.98
CA GLY A 309 16.84 54.40 8.20
C GLY A 309 16.08 55.40 9.07
N ILE A 310 15.13 54.91 9.88
CA ILE A 310 14.35 55.74 10.80
C ILE A 310 15.26 56.42 11.84
N VAL A 311 16.21 55.69 12.43
CA VAL A 311 17.13 56.26 13.44
C VAL A 311 18.01 57.35 12.81
N ALA A 312 18.53 57.12 11.61
CA ALA A 312 19.32 58.11 10.89
C ALA A 312 18.52 59.38 10.60
N GLU A 313 17.27 59.24 10.16
CA GLU A 313 16.37 60.36 9.89
C GLU A 313 16.09 61.19 11.16
N VAL A 314 15.82 60.52 12.29
CA VAL A 314 15.64 61.18 13.60
C VAL A 314 16.90 61.93 14.03
N LEU A 315 18.09 61.33 13.88
CA LEU A 315 19.36 61.99 14.22
C LEU A 315 19.62 63.23 13.35
N VAL A 316 19.28 63.17 12.06
CA VAL A 316 19.38 64.32 11.15
C VAL A 316 18.44 65.44 11.59
N LEU A 317 17.18 65.13 11.92
CA LEU A 317 16.23 66.12 12.42
C LEU A 317 16.70 66.77 13.72
N VAL A 318 17.15 65.98 14.70
CA VAL A 318 17.65 66.50 15.99
C VAL A 318 18.88 67.39 15.79
N THR A 319 19.82 67.01 14.92
CA THR A 319 21.00 67.84 14.64
C THR A 319 20.64 69.16 13.95
N ILE A 320 19.70 69.15 13.00
CA ILE A 320 19.17 70.38 12.38
C ILE A 320 18.54 71.29 13.44
N ILE A 321 17.68 70.74 14.31
CA ILE A 321 17.03 71.49 15.39
C ILE A 321 18.08 72.08 16.34
N PHE A 322 19.08 71.30 16.73
CA PHE A 322 20.15 71.77 17.63
C PHE A 322 20.99 72.90 17.00
N ILE A 323 21.34 72.79 15.71
CA ILE A 323 22.06 73.86 15.00
C ILE A 323 21.19 75.11 14.89
N TYR A 324 19.90 74.96 14.63
CA TYR A 324 18.94 76.05 14.57
C TYR A 324 18.83 76.77 15.93
N GLU A 325 18.61 76.03 17.01
CA GLU A 325 18.56 76.54 18.39
C GLU A 325 19.87 77.25 18.77
N LYS A 326 21.03 76.66 18.46
CA LYS A 326 22.34 77.25 18.78
C LYS A 326 22.66 78.51 17.96
N ARG A 327 22.13 78.62 16.74
CA ARG A 327 22.28 79.83 15.89
C ARG A 327 21.26 80.90 16.22
N ARG A 328 20.15 80.55 16.87
CA ARG A 328 19.18 81.51 17.38
C ARG A 328 19.80 82.23 18.58
N LYS A 329 20.23 83.49 18.39
CA LYS A 329 20.56 84.38 19.50
C LYS A 329 19.28 84.64 20.32
N PRO A 330 19.37 84.83 21.65
CA PRO A 330 18.20 85.25 22.42
C PRO A 330 17.71 86.58 21.84
N ASP A 331 16.44 86.63 21.46
CA ASP A 331 15.81 87.84 20.96
C ASP A 331 16.00 88.95 22.01
N GLU A 332 16.59 90.08 21.59
CA GLU A 332 16.69 91.30 22.38
C GLU A 332 15.29 91.68 22.86
N VAL A 333 15.10 91.76 24.18
CA VAL A 333 13.91 92.33 24.78
C VAL A 333 13.87 93.81 24.41
N LEU A 334 12.94 94.19 23.55
CA LEU A 334 12.58 95.60 23.33
C LEU A 334 11.75 96.07 24.53
N ASP A 335 12.43 96.85 25.39
CA ASP A 335 12.01 97.70 26.52
C ASP A 335 10.90 97.21 27.47
#